data_AF-A0A0F5VJQ7-F1
#
_entry.id   AF-A0A0F5VJQ7-F1
#
_cell.length_a   1.000
_cell.length_b   1.000
_cell.length_c   1.000
_cell.angle_alpha   90.00
_cell.angle_beta   90.00
_cell.angle_gamma   90.00
#
_symmetry.space_group_name_H-M   'P 1'
#
loop_
_entity.id
_entity.type
_entity.pdbx_description
1 polymer ?
#
loop_
_entity_poly.entity_id
_entity_poly.type
_entity_poly.pdbx_seq_one_letter_code
_entity_poly.pdbx_strand_id
1 'polypeptide(L)'
;PRHIGLSEAVLSDRLRKLTSSGILKTVPYQEPGSRSRNEYRLTRKGWDLWPVLMALTQWGEAYALGPEGPPLDVRHTDCDAPVRVVVECSADHATLTPSEVTARLGPGARLSS
;
A
#
# COMPACT_ATOMS: atom_id res chain seq x y z
N PRO A 1 13.35 -12.68 14.62
CA PRO A 1 12.37 -11.76 14.00
C PRO A 1 13.09 -10.50 13.47
N ARG A 2 13.09 -10.27 12.15
CA ARG A 2 13.73 -9.09 11.55
C ARG A 2 12.97 -7.85 11.99
N HIS A 3 13.53 -7.12 12.96
CA HIS A 3 12.98 -5.84 13.38
C HIS A 3 13.19 -4.84 12.24
N ILE A 4 12.10 -4.46 11.58
CA ILE A 4 11.99 -3.15 10.95
C ILE A 4 12.41 -2.19 12.07
N GLY A 5 13.42 -1.32 11.88
CA GLY A 5 14.10 -0.51 12.91
C GLY A 5 13.24 0.53 13.65
N LEU A 6 12.02 0.14 14.03
CA LEU A 6 11.00 0.89 14.73
C LEU A 6 10.95 0.39 16.17
N SER A 7 10.74 1.31 17.11
CA SER A 7 10.44 0.93 18.50
C SER A 7 9.12 0.16 18.57
N GLU A 8 8.99 -0.70 19.58
CA GLU A 8 7.77 -1.47 19.82
C GLU A 8 6.54 -0.55 20.00
N ALA A 9 6.74 0.62 20.61
CA ALA A 9 5.71 1.63 20.77
C ALA A 9 5.20 2.18 19.42
N VAL A 10 6.12 2.49 18.50
CA VAL A 10 5.76 3.00 17.15
C VAL A 10 5.05 1.92 16.34
N LEU A 11 5.52 0.67 16.39
CA LEU A 11 4.87 -0.44 15.72
C LEU A 11 3.45 -0.65 16.27
N SER A 12 3.29 -0.66 17.58
CA SER A 12 1.99 -0.85 18.25
C SER A 12 1.01 0.27 17.91
N ASP A 13 1.47 1.52 17.87
CA ASP A 13 0.65 2.67 17.45
C ASP A 13 0.20 2.56 15.99
N ARG A 14 1.11 2.19 15.08
CA ARG A 14 0.77 1.99 13.65
C ARG A 14 -0.25 0.86 13.47
N LEU A 15 -0.06 -0.28 14.12
CA LEU A 15 -1.00 -1.41 14.05
C LEU A 15 -2.38 -1.01 14.58
N ARG A 16 -2.44 -0.24 15.68
CA ARG A 16 -3.70 0.29 16.22
C ARG A 16 -4.41 1.19 15.21
N LYS A 17 -3.68 2.12 14.58
CA LYS A 17 -4.22 3.04 13.57
C LYS A 17 -4.72 2.30 12.34
N LEU A 18 -3.98 1.30 11.85
CA LEU A 18 -4.39 0.48 10.71
C LEU A 18 -5.62 -0.39 11.03
N THR A 19 -5.73 -0.88 12.27
CA THR A 19 -6.90 -1.63 12.71
C THR A 19 -8.13 -0.73 12.88
N SER A 20 -7.98 0.44 13.53
CA SER A 20 -9.09 1.38 13.73
C SER A 20 -9.62 1.97 12.42
N SER A 21 -8.76 2.11 11.40
CA SER A 21 -9.15 2.52 10.05
C SER A 21 -9.71 1.37 9.19
N GLY A 22 -9.78 0.15 9.72
CA GLY A 22 -10.34 -1.03 9.05
C GLY A 22 -9.47 -1.59 7.92
N ILE A 23 -8.19 -1.20 7.87
CA ILE A 23 -7.20 -1.73 6.92
C ILE A 23 -6.74 -3.12 7.35
N LEU A 24 -6.57 -3.29 8.67
CA LEU A 24 -6.29 -4.57 9.30
C LEU A 24 -7.47 -5.01 10.16
N LYS A 25 -7.60 -6.33 10.36
CA LYS A 25 -8.43 -6.95 11.39
C LYS A 25 -7.57 -7.82 12.29
N THR A 26 -7.96 -7.88 13.56
CA THR A 26 -7.36 -8.78 14.54
C THR A 26 -8.09 -10.12 14.54
N VAL A 27 -7.35 -11.21 14.41
CA VAL A 27 -7.87 -12.58 14.55
C VAL A 27 -7.17 -13.29 15.71
N PRO A 28 -7.91 -14.03 16.56
CA PRO A 28 -7.29 -14.87 17.57
C PRO A 28 -6.42 -15.92 16.89
N TYR A 29 -5.18 -16.05 17.34
CA TYR A 29 -4.24 -17.05 16.87
C TYR A 29 -3.64 -17.77 18.08
N GLN A 30 -3.64 -19.10 18.05
CA GLN A 30 -3.06 -19.91 19.10
C GLN A 30 -2.21 -21.01 18.47
N GLU A 31 -0.90 -20.93 18.67
CA GLU A 31 -0.04 -22.09 18.38
C GLU A 31 -0.30 -23.18 19.42
N PRO A 32 -0.35 -24.46 19.02
CA PRO A 32 -0.48 -25.58 19.96
C PRO A 32 0.56 -25.47 21.08
N GLY A 33 0.11 -25.37 22.34
CA GLY A 33 0.98 -25.24 23.52
C GLY A 33 1.39 -23.80 23.90
N SER A 34 0.91 -22.77 23.21
CA SER A 34 1.24 -21.36 23.50
C SER A 34 0.04 -20.54 24.02
N ARG A 35 0.32 -19.38 24.64
CA ARG A 35 -0.70 -18.36 24.97
C ARG A 35 -1.28 -17.78 23.68
N SER A 36 -2.60 -17.59 23.64
CA SER A 36 -3.31 -16.92 22.55
C SER A 36 -2.67 -15.57 22.23
N ARG A 37 -2.26 -15.39 20.97
CA ARG A 37 -1.80 -14.12 20.40
C ARG A 37 -2.83 -13.59 19.42
N ASN A 38 -2.75 -12.30 19.18
CA ASN A 38 -3.54 -11.64 18.16
C ASN A 38 -2.71 -11.59 16.87
N GLU A 39 -3.24 -12.13 15.79
CA GLU A 39 -2.67 -11.97 14.46
C GLU A 39 -3.40 -10.85 13.71
N TYR A 40 -2.67 -10.07 12.92
CA TYR A 40 -3.23 -9.00 12.09
C TYR A 40 -3.35 -9.49 10.65
N ARG A 41 -4.54 -9.41 10.08
CA ARG A 41 -4.82 -9.79 8.69
C ARG A 41 -5.34 -8.58 7.90
N LEU A 42 -4.94 -8.46 6.64
CA LEU A 42 -5.51 -7.45 5.74
C LEU A 42 -7.00 -7.70 5.55
N THR A 43 -7.78 -6.61 5.55
CA THR A 43 -9.15 -6.61 5.06
C THR A 43 -9.16 -6.37 3.55
N ARG A 44 -10.32 -6.45 2.90
CA ARG A 44 -10.46 -6.01 1.50
C ARG A 44 -9.99 -4.57 1.31
N LYS A 45 -10.39 -3.66 2.20
CA LYS A 45 -9.93 -2.26 2.21
C LYS A 45 -8.40 -2.15 2.28
N GLY A 46 -7.74 -3.04 3.02
CA GLY A 46 -6.28 -3.08 3.07
C GLY A 46 -5.65 -3.63 1.81
N TRP A 47 -6.24 -4.64 1.18
CA TRP A 47 -5.82 -5.16 -0.12
C TRP A 47 -5.94 -4.11 -1.22
N ASP A 48 -7.01 -3.33 -1.23
CA ASP A 48 -7.27 -2.28 -2.22
C ASP A 48 -6.25 -1.11 -2.14
N LEU A 49 -5.39 -1.05 -1.11
CA LEU A 49 -4.27 -0.09 -1.02
C LEU A 49 -3.04 -0.51 -1.82
N TRP A 50 -2.99 -1.73 -2.35
CA TRP A 50 -1.84 -2.23 -3.09
C TRP A 50 -1.35 -1.28 -4.21
N PRO A 51 -2.23 -0.74 -5.09
CA PRO A 51 -1.79 0.21 -6.13
C PRO A 51 -1.15 1.48 -5.57
N VAL A 52 -1.61 1.97 -4.41
CA VAL A 52 -1.05 3.17 -3.75
C VAL A 52 0.36 2.89 -3.24
N LEU A 53 0.56 1.73 -2.60
CA LEU A 53 1.88 1.32 -2.11
C LEU A 53 2.87 1.15 -3.27
N MET A 54 2.43 0.55 -4.37
CA MET A 54 3.26 0.39 -5.58
C MET A 54 3.62 1.72 -6.24
N ALA A 55 2.70 2.69 -6.29
CA ALA A 55 2.98 4.03 -6.79
C ALA A 55 4.04 4.74 -5.94
N LEU A 56 3.95 4.64 -4.60
CA LEU A 56 4.95 5.21 -3.69
C LEU A 56 6.31 4.51 -3.82
N THR A 57 6.33 3.19 -3.98
CA THR A 57 7.57 2.43 -4.23
C THR A 57 8.23 2.93 -5.51
N GLN A 58 7.53 2.94 -6.64
CA GLN A 58 8.08 3.36 -7.93
C GLN A 58 8.53 4.83 -7.94
N TRP A 59 7.83 5.72 -7.23
CA TRP A 59 8.29 7.09 -7.04
C TRP A 59 9.61 7.14 -6.23
N GLY A 60 9.70 6.36 -5.15
CA GLY A 60 10.93 6.24 -4.36
C GLY A 60 12.09 5.67 -5.17
N GLU A 61 11.82 4.73 -6.08
CA GLU A 61 12.82 4.21 -7.01
C GLU A 61 13.33 5.28 -7.99
N ALA A 62 12.44 6.16 -8.47
CA ALA A 62 12.83 7.20 -9.40
C ALA A 62 13.64 8.34 -8.74
N TYR A 63 13.38 8.64 -7.47
CA TYR A 63 13.84 9.90 -6.86
C TYR A 63 14.53 9.77 -5.49
N ALA A 64 14.48 8.61 -4.84
CA ALA A 64 14.94 8.43 -3.46
C ALA A 64 15.85 7.20 -3.28
N LEU A 65 16.41 6.64 -4.35
CA LEU A 65 17.34 5.52 -4.27
C LEU A 65 18.69 5.94 -3.69
N GLY A 66 19.13 5.19 -2.69
CA GLY A 66 20.52 5.17 -2.27
C GLY A 66 21.39 4.26 -3.15
N PRO A 67 22.70 4.19 -2.88
CA PRO A 67 23.64 3.36 -3.66
C PRO A 67 23.30 1.86 -3.64
N GLU A 68 22.55 1.41 -2.63
CA GLU A 68 22.13 0.02 -2.45
C GLU A 68 21.01 -0.42 -3.41
N GLY A 69 20.42 0.50 -4.18
CA GLY A 69 19.33 0.21 -5.10
C GLY A 69 17.96 0.08 -4.44
N PRO A 70 16.93 -0.38 -5.19
CA PRO A 70 15.55 -0.42 -4.70
C PRO A 70 15.36 -1.48 -3.62
N PRO A 71 14.58 -1.20 -2.56
CA PRO A 71 14.34 -2.16 -1.49
C PRO A 71 13.42 -3.32 -1.91
N LEU A 72 12.77 -3.22 -3.07
CA LEU A 72 11.79 -4.18 -3.56
C LEU A 72 11.86 -4.28 -5.09
N ASP A 73 12.03 -5.48 -5.63
CA ASP A 73 11.86 -5.77 -7.06
C ASP A 73 10.56 -6.58 -7.23
N VAL A 74 9.49 -5.91 -7.70
CA VAL A 74 8.17 -6.52 -7.86
C VAL A 74 7.98 -6.96 -9.30
N ARG A 75 7.82 -8.28 -9.49
CA ARG A 75 7.70 -8.92 -10.80
C ARG A 75 6.43 -9.76 -10.87
N HIS A 76 5.86 -9.85 -12.07
CA HIS A 76 4.71 -10.71 -12.32
C HIS A 76 5.13 -12.18 -12.20
N THR A 77 4.40 -12.98 -11.42
CA THR A 77 4.77 -14.37 -11.12
C THR A 77 4.87 -15.24 -12.38
N ASP A 78 4.01 -15.03 -13.37
CA ASP A 78 3.93 -15.96 -14.51
C ASP A 78 4.93 -15.65 -15.63
N CYS A 79 5.34 -14.39 -15.79
CA CYS A 79 6.21 -13.97 -16.89
C CYS A 79 7.47 -13.23 -16.47
N ASP A 80 7.67 -13.04 -15.17
CA ASP A 80 8.81 -12.35 -14.58
C ASP A 80 8.95 -10.88 -15.04
N ALA A 81 7.96 -10.29 -15.71
CA ALA A 81 8.03 -8.90 -16.14
C ALA A 81 7.89 -7.94 -14.93
N PRO A 82 8.62 -6.81 -14.90
CA PRO A 82 8.45 -5.80 -13.85
C PRO A 82 7.02 -5.26 -13.79
N VAL A 83 6.48 -5.16 -12.58
CA VAL A 83 5.16 -4.55 -12.35
C VAL A 83 5.27 -3.02 -12.35
N ARG A 84 4.31 -2.35 -12.97
CA ARG A 84 4.19 -0.90 -13.05
C ARG A 84 2.77 -0.47 -12.69
N VAL A 85 2.64 0.65 -11.98
CA VAL A 85 1.33 1.28 -11.77
C VAL A 85 1.10 2.24 -12.93
N VAL A 86 -0.08 2.18 -13.54
CA VAL A 86 -0.47 3.08 -14.62
C VAL A 86 -1.80 3.75 -14.28
N VAL A 87 -2.01 4.94 -14.84
CA VAL A 87 -3.33 5.56 -14.90
C VAL A 87 -3.95 5.14 -16.23
N GLU A 88 -5.11 4.51 -16.17
CA GLU A 88 -5.90 4.12 -17.34
C GLU A 88 -7.27 4.79 -17.31
N CYS A 89 -7.83 5.08 -18.49
CA CYS A 89 -9.25 5.44 -18.59
C CYS A 89 -10.09 4.19 -18.83
N SER A 90 -11.42 4.31 -18.63
CA SER A 90 -12.40 3.24 -18.86
C SER A 90 -12.60 2.84 -20.34
N ALA A 91 -11.73 3.32 -21.22
CA ALA A 91 -11.73 3.07 -22.65
C ALA A 91 -10.37 2.48 -23.08
N ASP A 92 -9.67 1.86 -22.13
CA ASP A 92 -8.44 1.10 -22.31
C ASP A 92 -7.22 1.89 -22.84
N HIS A 93 -7.26 3.23 -22.75
CA HIS A 93 -6.04 4.04 -22.87
C HIS A 93 -5.28 3.96 -21.55
N ALA A 94 -4.08 3.39 -21.57
CA ALA A 94 -3.20 3.25 -20.42
C ALA A 94 -2.06 4.27 -20.46
N THR A 95 -1.30 4.35 -19.36
CA THR A 95 -0.13 5.22 -19.20
C THR A 95 -0.43 6.72 -19.36
N LEU A 96 -1.64 7.15 -19.00
CA LEU A 96 -2.07 8.53 -19.10
C LEU A 96 -1.22 9.45 -18.22
N THR A 97 -0.84 10.58 -18.79
CA THR A 97 -0.13 11.67 -18.12
C THR A 97 -1.11 12.69 -17.54
N PRO A 98 -0.67 13.56 -16.60
CA PRO A 98 -1.52 14.62 -16.06
C PRO A 98 -2.11 15.57 -17.12
N SER A 99 -1.41 15.78 -18.25
CA SER A 99 -1.90 16.61 -19.36
C SER A 99 -3.00 15.96 -20.21
N GLU A 100 -3.15 14.64 -20.12
CA GLU A 100 -4.14 13.87 -20.89
C GLU A 100 -5.45 13.65 -20.12
N VAL A 101 -5.53 14.15 -18.88
CA VAL A 101 -6.71 14.01 -18.01
C VAL A 101 -7.25 15.36 -17.58
N THR A 102 -8.58 15.48 -17.52
CA THR A 102 -9.25 16.66 -16.97
C THR A 102 -9.96 16.30 -15.67
N ALA A 103 -9.66 17.03 -14.58
CA ALA A 103 -10.39 16.89 -13.33
C ALA A 103 -11.65 17.77 -13.35
N ARG A 104 -12.79 17.19 -12.99
CA ARG A 104 -14.04 17.94 -12.72
C ARG A 104 -14.40 17.78 -11.26
N LEU A 105 -14.77 18.88 -10.61
CA LEU A 105 -15.26 18.86 -9.24
C LEU A 105 -16.59 18.09 -9.19
N GLY A 106 -16.66 17.07 -8.34
CA GLY A 106 -17.88 16.34 -8.08
C GLY A 106 -18.79 17.05 -7.07
N PRO A 107 -20.03 16.55 -6.85
CA PRO A 107 -21.01 17.16 -5.93
C PRO A 107 -20.53 17.35 -4.48
N GLY A 108 -19.49 16.64 -4.04
CA GLY A 108 -18.89 16.77 -2.72
C GLY A 108 -17.81 17.85 -2.58
N ALA A 109 -17.43 18.52 -3.67
CA ALA A 109 -16.43 19.58 -3.63
C ALA A 109 -17.03 20.84 -2.98
N ARG A 110 -16.92 20.94 -1.65
CA ARG A 110 -17.14 22.21 -0.95
C ARG A 110 -15.97 23.14 -1.29
N LEU A 111 -16.17 24.03 -2.25
CA LEU A 111 -15.30 25.18 -2.44
C LEU A 111 -15.50 26.09 -1.23
N SER A 112 -14.60 26.02 -0.26
CA SER A 112 -14.52 27.04 0.78
C SER A 112 -14.11 28.36 0.11
N SER A 113 -15.07 29.27 -0.03
CA SER A 113 -14.79 30.70 -0.25
C SER A 113 -14.41 31.37 1.06
#